data_AF-A0A969UD17-F1
#
_entry.id   AF-A0A969UD17-F1
#
_cell.length_a   1.000
_cell.length_b   1.000
_cell.length_c   1.000
_cell.angle_alpha   90.00
_cell.angle_beta   90.00
_cell.angle_gamma   90.00
#
_symmetry.space_group_name_H-M   'P 1'
#
loop_
_entity.id
_entity.type
_entity.pdbx_description
1 polymer ?
#
loop_
_entity_poly.entity_id
_entity_poly.type
_entity_poly.pdbx_seq_one_letter_code
_entity_poly.pdbx_strand_id
1 'polypeptide(L)'
;MMINDSILWLLQTNDSAYPSGSYAHSFGLEELVESGVVTNTADLNRFLHQQVIPSILHFELPFFAKVYHAVLDHRESEIIALDQELDAWRIPAELRDASRRIGSQRLDILPNSILLLSSSAFEEKFHAVITLS
;
A
#
# COMPACT_ATOMS: atom_id res chain seq x y z
N MET A 1 13.15 -28.60 6.23
CA MET A 1 13.06 -27.21 6.67
C MET A 1 11.59 -26.84 6.62
N MET A 2 10.91 -26.70 7.77
CA MET A 2 9.52 -26.26 7.80
C MET A 2 9.50 -24.78 7.38
N ILE A 3 8.91 -24.47 6.23
CA ILE A 3 8.66 -23.07 5.86
C ILE A 3 7.66 -22.54 6.89
N ASN A 4 8.03 -21.46 7.58
CA ASN A 4 7.15 -20.78 8.50
C ASN A 4 5.96 -20.20 7.71
N ASP A 5 4.73 -20.44 8.16
CA ASP A 5 3.51 -19.92 7.55
C ASP A 5 3.60 -18.40 7.32
N SER A 6 4.24 -17.65 8.22
CA SER A 6 4.43 -16.20 8.06
C SER A 6 5.27 -15.82 6.84
N ILE A 7 6.29 -16.61 6.50
CA ILE A 7 7.13 -16.36 5.31
C ILE A 7 6.34 -16.68 4.05
N LEU A 8 5.55 -17.76 4.07
CA LEU A 8 4.70 -18.12 2.94
C LEU A 8 3.65 -17.03 2.68
N TRP A 9 3.03 -16.50 3.73
CA TRP A 9 2.09 -15.37 3.63
C TRP A 9 2.75 -14.09 3.11
N LEU A 10 3.95 -13.77 3.61
CA LEU A 10 4.70 -12.62 3.10
C LEU A 10 4.96 -12.77 1.60
N LEU A 11 5.43 -13.94 1.14
CA LEU A 11 5.67 -14.18 -0.28
C LEU A 11 4.39 -14.13 -1.10
N GLN A 12 3.32 -14.78 -0.64
CA GLN A 12 2.05 -14.84 -1.36
C GLN A 12 1.41 -13.45 -1.51
N THR A 13 1.46 -12.61 -0.47
CA THR A 13 0.83 -11.28 -0.46
C THR A 13 1.62 -10.21 -1.23
N ASN A 14 2.87 -10.51 -1.60
CA ASN A 14 3.75 -9.66 -2.42
C ASN A 14 3.97 -10.24 -3.83
N ASP A 15 3.31 -11.35 -4.18
CA ASP A 15 3.36 -11.90 -5.53
C ASP A 15 2.58 -11.00 -6.50
N SER A 16 3.11 -10.77 -7.71
CA SER A 16 2.43 -10.02 -8.77
C SER A 16 1.09 -10.60 -9.19
N ALA A 17 0.87 -11.91 -8.97
CA ALA A 17 -0.39 -12.59 -9.22
C ALA A 17 -1.38 -12.47 -8.04
N TYR A 18 -0.97 -11.85 -6.92
CA TYR A 18 -1.88 -11.58 -5.81
C TYR A 18 -2.98 -10.63 -6.28
N PRO A 19 -4.26 -10.99 -6.10
CA PRO A 19 -5.36 -10.25 -6.73
C PRO A 19 -5.70 -8.99 -5.93
N SER A 20 -4.74 -8.07 -5.76
CA SER A 20 -4.91 -6.77 -5.11
C SER A 20 -5.39 -5.67 -6.05
N GLY A 21 -5.36 -5.92 -7.37
CA GLY A 21 -5.62 -4.89 -8.38
C GLY A 21 -4.53 -3.82 -8.50
N SER A 22 -3.38 -3.95 -7.82
CA SER A 22 -2.31 -2.95 -7.79
C SER A 22 -1.56 -2.81 -9.12
N TYR A 23 -1.61 -3.82 -9.99
CA TYR A 23 -0.94 -3.83 -11.30
C TYR A 23 -1.34 -2.64 -12.20
N ALA A 24 -2.50 -2.02 -11.96
CA ALA A 24 -3.00 -0.89 -12.73
C ALA A 24 -2.39 0.48 -12.37
N HIS A 25 -1.42 0.56 -11.45
CA HIS A 25 -0.88 1.83 -10.97
C HIS A 25 0.62 1.97 -11.22
N SER A 26 0.96 2.62 -12.33
CA SER A 26 2.34 2.85 -12.79
C SER A 26 3.05 4.06 -12.17
N PHE A 27 2.49 4.66 -11.10
CA PHE A 27 3.03 5.87 -10.46
C PHE A 27 3.29 7.03 -11.44
N GLY A 28 2.47 7.14 -12.50
CA GLY A 28 2.63 8.15 -13.55
C GLY A 28 3.70 7.83 -14.61
N LEU A 29 4.31 6.65 -14.56
CA LEU A 29 5.29 6.22 -15.56
C LEU A 29 4.68 6.13 -16.97
N GLU A 30 3.43 5.68 -17.11
CA GLU A 30 2.75 5.61 -18.40
C GLU A 30 2.71 6.98 -19.10
N GLU A 31 2.24 8.01 -18.40
CA GLU A 31 2.22 9.39 -18.88
C GLU A 31 3.63 9.91 -19.22
N LEU A 32 4.64 9.58 -18.40
CA LEU A 32 6.02 9.98 -18.65
C LEU A 32 6.63 9.31 -19.89
N VAL A 33 6.20 8.09 -20.22
CA VAL A 33 6.60 7.41 -21.45
C VAL A 33 5.87 8.02 -22.65
N GLU A 34 4.55 8.22 -22.55
CA GLU A 34 3.74 8.81 -23.62
C GLU A 34 4.16 10.24 -23.97
N SER A 35 4.54 11.04 -22.98
CA SER A 35 5.04 12.41 -23.15
C SER A 35 6.51 12.49 -23.62
N GLY A 36 7.20 11.35 -23.77
CA GLY A 36 8.59 11.28 -24.22
C GLY A 36 9.62 11.73 -23.18
N VAL A 37 9.24 11.80 -21.89
CA VAL A 37 10.16 12.12 -20.78
C VAL A 37 11.00 10.91 -20.40
N VAL A 38 10.42 9.71 -20.39
CA VAL A 38 11.12 8.44 -20.16
C VAL A 38 11.19 7.67 -21.48
N THR A 39 12.39 7.61 -22.08
CA THR A 39 12.57 6.99 -23.40
C THR A 39 13.58 5.84 -23.41
N ASN A 40 14.33 5.67 -22.33
CA ASN A 40 15.39 4.69 -22.21
C ASN A 40 15.61 4.28 -20.74
N THR A 41 16.46 3.28 -20.54
CA THR A 41 16.79 2.73 -19.22
C THR A 41 17.37 3.78 -18.26
N ALA A 42 18.14 4.75 -18.75
CA ALA A 42 18.74 5.78 -17.90
C ALA A 42 17.68 6.76 -17.37
N ASP A 43 16.66 7.08 -18.17
CA ASP A 43 15.52 7.90 -17.74
C ASP A 43 14.62 7.14 -16.77
N LEU A 44 14.35 5.85 -17.03
CA LEU A 44 13.62 5.00 -16.09
C LEU A 44 14.34 4.90 -14.74
N ASN A 45 15.66 4.67 -14.76
CA ASN A 45 16.46 4.62 -13.54
C ASN A 45 16.37 5.94 -12.75
N ARG A 46 16.38 7.07 -13.47
CA ARG A 46 16.20 8.39 -12.87
C ARG A 46 14.82 8.55 -12.23
N PHE A 47 13.76 8.15 -12.93
CA PHE A 47 12.39 8.15 -12.39
C PHE A 47 12.30 7.34 -11.09
N LEU A 48 12.83 6.11 -11.08
CA LEU A 48 12.82 5.26 -9.89
C LEU A 48 13.57 5.90 -8.71
N HIS A 49 14.78 6.41 -8.93
CA HIS A 49 15.62 6.97 -7.86
C HIS A 49 15.21 8.37 -7.40
N GLN A 50 14.55 9.15 -8.23
CA GLN A 50 14.19 10.54 -7.91
C GLN A 50 12.73 10.69 -7.47
N GLN A 51 11.85 9.77 -7.83
CA GLN A 51 10.41 9.88 -7.54
C GLN A 51 9.92 8.69 -6.73
N VAL A 52 10.05 7.47 -7.24
CA VAL A 52 9.45 6.27 -6.63
C VAL A 52 10.11 5.93 -5.29
N ILE A 53 11.42 5.71 -5.29
CA ILE A 53 12.17 5.32 -4.08
C ILE A 53 12.05 6.39 -2.98
N PRO A 54 12.23 7.69 -3.26
CA PRO A 54 12.06 8.71 -2.23
C PRO A 54 10.65 8.76 -1.66
N SER A 55 9.60 8.58 -2.49
CA SER A 55 8.21 8.52 -2.02
C SER A 55 8.02 7.35 -1.04
N ILE A 56 8.47 6.15 -1.41
CA ILE A 56 8.35 4.97 -0.54
C ILE A 56 9.13 5.18 0.77
N LEU A 57 10.39 5.63 0.70
CA LEU A 57 11.27 5.72 1.85
C LEU A 57 10.87 6.81 2.85
N HIS A 58 10.46 7.99 2.37
CA HIS A 58 10.23 9.16 3.21
C HIS A 58 8.76 9.40 3.53
N PHE A 59 7.86 8.74 2.80
CA PHE A 59 6.42 8.91 2.98
C PHE A 59 5.77 7.58 3.38
N GLU A 60 5.72 6.57 2.51
CA GLU A 60 4.92 5.36 2.77
C GLU A 60 5.46 4.49 3.92
N LEU A 61 6.77 4.22 3.96
CA LEU A 61 7.39 3.39 5.00
C LEU A 61 7.26 3.96 6.42
N PRO A 62 7.45 5.27 6.67
CA PRO A 62 7.18 5.86 7.97
C PRO A 62 5.75 5.65 8.46
N PHE A 63 4.74 5.79 7.59
CA PHE A 63 3.35 5.50 7.95
C PHE A 63 3.15 4.02 8.27
N PHE A 64 3.72 3.12 7.46
CA PHE A 64 3.68 1.68 7.73
C PHE A 64 4.28 1.33 9.10
N ALA A 65 5.44 1.90 9.43
CA ALA A 65 6.10 1.67 10.72
C ALA A 65 5.23 2.17 11.90
N LYS A 66 4.60 3.35 11.76
CA LYS A 66 3.67 3.87 12.79
C LYS A 66 2.46 2.95 12.97
N VAL A 67 1.82 2.51 11.89
CA VAL A 67 0.69 1.58 11.96
C VAL A 67 1.10 0.26 12.60
N TYR A 68 2.26 -0.29 12.23
CA TYR A 68 2.78 -1.51 12.83
C TYR A 68 2.91 -1.40 14.36
N HIS A 69 3.49 -0.30 14.86
CA HIS A 69 3.57 -0.05 16.30
C HIS A 69 2.20 0.16 16.94
N ALA A 70 1.29 0.88 16.29
CA ALA A 70 -0.07 1.07 16.78
C ALA A 70 -0.85 -0.26 16.88
N VAL A 71 -0.62 -1.20 15.95
CA VAL A 71 -1.19 -2.55 16.00
C VAL A 71 -0.65 -3.34 17.19
N LEU A 72 0.67 -3.33 17.42
CA LEU A 72 1.28 -4.03 18.56
C LEU A 72 0.78 -3.51 19.91
N ASP A 73 0.50 -2.21 20.01
CA ASP A 73 0.02 -1.56 21.22
C ASP A 73 -1.51 -1.50 21.32
N HIS A 74 -2.25 -2.13 20.39
CA HIS A 74 -3.72 -2.13 20.32
C HIS A 74 -4.36 -0.73 20.28
N ARG A 75 -3.71 0.22 19.61
CA ARG A 75 -4.15 1.63 19.47
C ARG A 75 -5.02 1.82 18.23
N GLU A 76 -6.24 1.27 18.24
CA GLU A 76 -7.18 1.30 17.09
C GLU A 76 -7.46 2.72 16.56
N SER A 77 -7.66 3.69 17.45
CA SER A 77 -7.93 5.08 17.06
C SER A 77 -6.77 5.73 16.30
N GLU A 78 -5.53 5.35 16.62
CA GLU A 78 -4.33 5.84 15.94
C GLU A 78 -4.17 5.20 14.56
N ILE A 79 -4.50 3.92 14.42
CA ILE A 79 -4.51 3.22 13.12
C ILE A 79 -5.47 3.92 12.16
N ILE A 80 -6.68 4.24 12.61
CA ILE A 80 -7.70 4.95 11.81
C ILE A 80 -7.22 6.37 11.47
N ALA A 81 -6.63 7.09 12.43
CA ALA A 81 -6.11 8.43 12.19
C ALA A 81 -4.99 8.46 11.15
N LEU A 82 -4.07 7.49 11.20
CA LEU A 82 -2.97 7.35 10.25
C LEU A 82 -3.47 6.99 8.84
N ASP A 83 -4.49 6.13 8.73
CA ASP A 83 -5.13 5.79 7.45
C ASP A 83 -5.79 7.02 6.80
N GLN A 84 -6.53 7.81 7.60
CA GLN A 84 -7.15 9.06 7.14
C GLN A 84 -6.12 10.11 6.74
N GLU A 85 -5.03 10.23 7.49
CA GLU A 85 -3.93 11.14 7.14
C GLU A 85 -3.29 10.74 5.80
N LEU A 86 -3.03 9.45 5.60
CA LEU A 86 -2.46 8.93 4.36
C LEU A 86 -3.40 9.12 3.16
N ASP A 87 -4.70 8.95 3.35
CA ASP A 87 -5.76 9.22 2.34
C ASP A 87 -5.79 10.70 1.93
N ALA A 88 -5.65 11.61 2.90
CA ALA A 88 -5.66 13.06 2.68
C ALA A 88 -4.43 13.54 1.88
N TRP A 89 -3.26 12.92 2.09
CA TRP A 89 -2.04 13.26 1.35
C TRP A 89 -2.10 12.86 -0.13
N ARG A 90 -2.95 11.90 -0.51
CA ARG A 90 -3.17 11.53 -1.92
C ARG A 90 -4.03 12.59 -2.58
N ILE A 91 -3.43 13.63 -3.13
CA ILE A 91 -4.15 14.78 -3.71
C ILE A 91 -5.06 14.36 -4.88
N PRO A 92 -4.60 13.59 -5.89
CA PRO A 92 -5.47 13.18 -7.00
C PRO A 92 -6.53 12.19 -6.54
N ALA A 93 -7.79 12.43 -6.92
CA ALA A 93 -8.91 11.59 -6.52
C ALA A 93 -8.76 10.15 -7.02
N GLU A 94 -8.24 9.99 -8.23
CA GLU A 94 -8.00 8.71 -8.88
C GLU A 94 -6.99 7.86 -8.11
N LEU A 95 -5.88 8.47 -7.65
CA LEU A 95 -4.86 7.79 -6.84
C LEU A 95 -5.37 7.42 -5.44
N ARG A 96 -6.30 8.23 -4.92
CA ARG A 96 -6.95 7.96 -3.64
C ARG A 96 -7.93 6.79 -3.78
N ASP A 97 -8.83 6.84 -4.75
CA ASP A 97 -9.80 5.77 -5.04
C ASP A 97 -9.11 4.43 -5.37
N ALA A 98 -8.03 4.50 -6.14
CA ALA A 98 -7.14 3.38 -6.41
C ALA A 98 -6.61 2.76 -5.11
N SER A 99 -6.03 3.58 -4.24
CA SER A 99 -5.48 3.13 -2.96
C SER A 99 -6.51 2.41 -2.11
N ARG A 100 -7.70 3.01 -1.99
CA ARG A 100 -8.78 2.44 -1.19
C ARG A 100 -9.24 1.10 -1.73
N ARG A 101 -9.41 1.00 -3.05
CA ARG A 101 -9.81 -0.24 -3.71
C ARG A 101 -8.80 -1.36 -3.48
N ILE A 102 -7.51 -1.07 -3.65
CA ILE A 102 -6.43 -2.03 -3.39
C ILE A 102 -6.44 -2.47 -1.92
N GLY A 103 -6.62 -1.52 -1.02
CA GLY A 103 -6.72 -1.74 0.41
C GLY A 103 -7.87 -2.66 0.80
N SER A 104 -9.09 -2.30 0.41
CA SER A 104 -10.30 -3.09 0.66
C SER A 104 -10.17 -4.49 0.07
N GLN A 105 -9.68 -4.61 -1.18
CA GLN A 105 -9.48 -5.90 -1.82
C GLN A 105 -8.46 -6.77 -1.07
N ARG A 106 -7.36 -6.19 -0.60
CA ARG A 106 -6.39 -6.90 0.26
C ARG A 106 -7.05 -7.39 1.55
N LEU A 107 -7.88 -6.58 2.20
CA LEU A 107 -8.61 -6.99 3.41
C LEU A 107 -9.61 -8.12 3.15
N ASP A 108 -10.36 -8.05 2.05
CA ASP A 108 -11.36 -9.05 1.69
C ASP A 108 -10.76 -10.44 1.42
N ILE A 109 -9.52 -10.47 0.89
CA ILE A 109 -8.80 -11.72 0.57
C ILE A 109 -8.13 -12.33 1.81
N LEU A 110 -7.85 -11.53 2.84
CA LEU A 110 -7.21 -12.04 4.05
C LEU A 110 -8.16 -12.98 4.80
N PRO A 111 -7.72 -14.19 5.18
CA PRO A 111 -8.56 -15.10 5.93
C PRO A 111 -8.89 -14.51 7.31
N ASN A 112 -10.13 -14.72 7.77
CA ASN A 112 -10.63 -14.27 9.08
C ASN A 112 -9.74 -14.69 10.27
N SER A 113 -8.89 -15.71 10.11
CA SER A 113 -7.93 -16.15 11.13
C SER A 113 -6.71 -15.22 11.30
N ILE A 114 -6.45 -14.34 10.34
CA ILE A 114 -5.34 -13.36 10.34
C ILE A 114 -5.83 -11.95 10.67
N LEU A 115 -7.14 -11.68 10.50
CA LEU A 115 -7.78 -10.44 10.91
C LEU A 115 -7.80 -10.35 12.46
N LEU A 116 -6.71 -9.87 13.05
CA LEU A 116 -6.64 -9.43 14.45
C LEU A 116 -7.49 -8.17 14.73
N LEU A 117 -8.24 -7.70 13.73
CA LEU A 117 -9.01 -6.47 13.75
C LEU A 117 -10.51 -6.79 13.62
N SER A 118 -11.04 -7.63 14.53
CA SER A 118 -12.48 -7.90 14.63
C SER A 118 -13.19 -6.87 15.52
N SER A 119 -12.94 -5.59 15.28
CA SER A 119 -13.68 -4.50 15.92
C SER A 119 -14.64 -3.92 14.90
N SER A 120 -15.93 -3.83 15.23
CA SER A 120 -16.97 -3.23 14.39
C SER A 120 -16.70 -1.75 14.05
N ALA A 121 -15.69 -1.12 14.67
CA ALA A 121 -15.23 0.22 14.35
C ALA A 121 -14.41 0.30 13.04
N PHE A 122 -13.87 -0.82 12.56
CA PHE A 122 -12.98 -0.86 11.39
C PHE A 122 -13.76 -0.84 10.06
N GLU A 123 -14.95 -1.46 10.02
CA GLU A 123 -15.76 -1.61 8.80
C GLU A 123 -16.28 -0.28 8.22
N GLU A 124 -16.48 0.76 9.05
CA GLU A 124 -17.07 2.03 8.59
C GLU A 124 -16.05 3.13 8.24
N LYS A 125 -14.78 3.02 8.67
CA LYS A 125 -13.83 4.14 8.63
C LYS A 125 -12.42 3.82 8.15
N PHE A 126 -12.06 2.55 8.01
CA PHE A 126 -10.74 2.14 7.56
C PHE A 126 -10.75 1.94 6.05
N HIS A 127 -10.03 2.81 5.34
CA HIS A 127 -9.95 2.78 3.89
C HIS A 127 -8.76 1.94 3.38
N ALA A 128 -7.97 1.37 4.30
CA ALA A 128 -6.84 0.47 4.02
C ALA A 128 -5.84 1.06 3.02
N VAL A 129 -5.47 2.33 3.19
CA VAL A 129 -4.64 3.11 2.27
C VAL A 129 -3.14 2.72 2.33
N ILE A 130 -2.80 1.62 3.00
CA ILE A 130 -1.42 1.12 3.06
C ILE A 130 -1.07 0.50 1.72
N THR A 131 -0.58 1.34 0.83
CA THR A 131 0.13 0.90 -0.37
C THR A 131 1.50 0.45 0.10
N LEU A 132 1.71 -0.84 0.13
CA LEU A 132 3.02 -1.37 -0.18
C LEU A 132 2.77 -2.26 -1.39
N SER A 133 3.22 -1.74 -2.53
CA SER A 133 3.38 -2.51 -3.76
C SER A 133 4.31 -3.68 -3.49
#